data_AF-A0A9E6DA29-F1
#
_entry.id   AF-A0A9E6DA29-F1
#
_cell.length_a   1.000
_cell.length_b   1.000
_cell.length_c   1.000
_cell.angle_alpha   90.00
_cell.angle_beta   90.00
_cell.angle_gamma   90.00
#
_symmetry.space_group_name_H-M   'P 1'
#
loop_
_entity.id
_entity.type
_entity.pdbx_description
1 polymer ?
#
loop_
_entity_poly.entity_id
_entity_poly.type
_entity_poly.pdbx_seq_one_letter_code
_entity_poly.pdbx_strand_id
1 'polypeptide(L)'
;MQKEIAVTNYDDDAKLGYTITKDNSHLYITLSTKEKTTQLKIMSNGVRIFFDKEGKKRKNKELNSEYIKVNHQMSLDGLVYTLKVPLIYIATTQNLPTIGISINGMQSPEMGNRPTGRPPDGRGLSGRGIEKGMKGFALPLEIRGNISLIEELQSDINIWVALDIQ
;
A
#
# COMPACT_ATOMS: atom_id res chain seq x y z
N MET A 1 22.17 19.49 2.89
CA MET A 1 20.84 20.05 3.20
C MET A 1 20.34 19.38 4.46
N GLN A 2 19.90 20.15 5.45
CA GLN A 2 19.27 19.62 6.66
C GLN A 2 17.81 19.28 6.33
N LYS A 3 17.35 18.10 6.75
CA LYS A 3 15.94 17.73 6.67
C LYS A 3 15.28 18.06 8.00
N GLU A 4 14.13 18.69 7.95
CA GLU A 4 13.30 18.99 9.11
C GLU A 4 12.26 17.87 9.27
N ILE A 5 12.07 17.40 10.50
CA ILE A 5 11.03 16.40 10.82
C ILE A 5 9.73 17.17 11.06
N ALA A 6 8.75 16.95 10.19
CA ALA A 6 7.41 17.49 10.39
C ALA A 6 6.61 16.60 11.34
N VAL A 7 6.62 15.28 11.12
CA VAL A 7 5.85 14.30 11.91
C VAL A 7 6.56 12.95 11.94
N THR A 8 6.50 12.25 13.07
CA THR A 8 6.82 10.81 13.18
C THR A 8 5.79 10.15 14.08
N ASN A 9 5.19 9.04 13.65
CA ASN A 9 4.23 8.30 14.45
C ASN A 9 4.12 6.83 14.00
N TYR A 10 3.41 6.01 14.77
CA TYR A 10 3.08 4.63 14.46
C TYR A 10 1.57 4.41 14.61
N ASP A 11 0.98 3.75 13.62
CA ASP A 11 -0.42 3.34 13.65
C ASP A 11 -0.50 1.87 14.10
N ASP A 12 -1.05 1.65 15.29
CA ASP A 12 -1.12 0.33 15.93
C ASP A 12 -2.08 -0.62 15.21
N ASP A 13 -3.15 -0.12 14.60
CA ASP A 13 -4.13 -0.96 13.90
C ASP A 13 -3.58 -1.41 12.55
N ALA A 14 -2.93 -0.50 11.82
CA ALA A 14 -2.30 -0.77 10.53
C ALA A 14 -0.91 -1.42 10.64
N LYS A 15 -0.35 -1.49 11.86
CA LYS A 15 1.04 -1.90 12.14
C LYS A 15 2.05 -1.17 11.25
N LEU A 16 1.86 0.14 11.11
CA LEU A 16 2.56 0.97 10.12
C LEU A 16 3.16 2.21 10.77
N GLY A 17 4.49 2.29 10.75
CA GLY A 17 5.22 3.52 11.07
C GLY A 17 5.21 4.49 9.90
N TYR A 18 5.12 5.78 10.18
CA TYR A 18 5.26 6.82 9.17
C TYR A 18 6.05 8.02 9.70
N THR A 19 6.85 8.59 8.81
CA THR A 19 7.66 9.79 9.05
C THR A 19 7.52 10.73 7.88
N ILE A 20 7.16 11.97 8.16
CA ILE A 20 7.08 13.05 7.18
C ILE A 20 8.20 14.04 7.49
N THR A 21 9.09 14.24 6.53
CA THR A 21 10.18 15.21 6.62
C THR A 21 10.13 16.16 5.43
N LYS A 22 10.66 17.37 5.59
CA LYS A 22 10.77 18.35 4.50
C LYS A 22 12.21 18.87 4.39
N ASP A 23 12.56 19.29 3.19
CA ASP A 23 13.64 20.25 2.95
C ASP A 23 13.09 21.45 2.18
N ASN A 24 13.97 22.35 1.72
CA ASN A 24 13.55 23.58 1.02
C ASN A 24 12.81 23.33 -0.32
N SER A 25 12.82 22.11 -0.83
CA SER A 25 12.36 21.77 -2.19
C SER A 25 11.44 20.56 -2.26
N HIS A 26 11.51 19.64 -1.29
CA HIS A 26 10.80 18.38 -1.29
C HIS A 26 10.23 18.03 0.08
N LEU A 27 9.06 17.41 0.05
CA LEU A 27 8.51 16.61 1.13
C LEU A 27 8.90 15.14 0.92
N TYR A 28 9.24 14.45 2.00
CA TYR A 28 9.56 13.04 2.02
C TYR A 28 8.60 12.35 2.98
N ILE A 29 7.89 11.33 2.48
CA ILE A 29 7.00 10.50 3.27
C ILE A 29 7.61 9.11 3.30
N THR A 30 8.01 8.68 4.49
CA THR A 30 8.62 7.37 4.71
C THR A 30 7.64 6.52 5.49
N LEU A 31 7.27 5.37 4.97
CA LEU A 31 6.46 4.36 5.64
C LEU A 31 7.35 3.17 5.97
N SER A 32 7.20 2.60 7.16
CA SER A 32 7.99 1.45 7.60
C SER A 32 7.12 0.43 8.32
N THR A 33 7.25 -0.84 7.98
CA THR A 33 6.54 -1.91 8.66
C THR A 33 7.33 -3.21 8.70
N LYS A 34 7.25 -3.90 9.84
CA LYS A 34 7.74 -5.28 10.03
C LYS A 34 6.63 -6.31 9.83
N GLU A 35 5.38 -5.85 9.72
CA GLU A 35 4.22 -6.73 9.72
C GLU A 35 3.98 -7.31 8.32
N LYS A 36 3.84 -8.63 8.25
CA LYS A 36 3.86 -9.37 6.98
C LYS A 36 2.62 -9.07 6.14
N THR A 37 1.46 -8.94 6.76
CA THR A 37 0.20 -8.57 6.10
C THR A 37 0.30 -7.18 5.48
N THR A 38 0.78 -6.19 6.23
CA THR A 38 0.97 -4.81 5.75
C THR A 38 2.00 -4.73 4.64
N GLN A 39 3.12 -5.48 4.75
CA GLN A 39 4.11 -5.59 3.67
C GLN A 39 3.48 -6.13 2.38
N LEU A 40 2.69 -7.21 2.48
CA LEU A 40 2.01 -7.81 1.32
C LEU A 40 1.02 -6.87 0.66
N LYS A 41 0.23 -6.11 1.46
CA LYS A 41 -0.68 -5.09 0.93
C LYS A 41 0.08 -4.02 0.15
N ILE A 42 1.16 -3.47 0.71
CA ILE A 42 1.99 -2.45 0.06
C ILE A 42 2.60 -2.99 -1.24
N MET A 43 3.14 -4.21 -1.22
CA MET A 43 3.78 -4.80 -2.40
C MET A 43 2.77 -5.14 -3.50
N SER A 44 1.55 -5.56 -3.13
CA SER A 44 0.53 -6.02 -4.09
C SER A 44 -0.27 -4.87 -4.68
N ASN A 45 -0.69 -3.92 -3.83
CA ASN A 45 -1.61 -2.84 -4.21
C ASN A 45 -0.93 -1.47 -4.33
N GLY A 46 0.33 -1.37 -3.89
CA GLY A 46 1.02 -0.10 -3.76
C GLY A 46 0.50 0.73 -2.59
N VAL A 47 1.11 1.90 -2.44
CA VAL A 47 0.62 2.96 -1.57
C VAL A 47 0.03 4.03 -2.46
N ARG A 48 -1.04 4.70 -2.02
CA ARG A 48 -1.54 5.94 -2.62
C ARG A 48 -1.48 7.05 -1.60
N ILE A 49 -0.81 8.13 -1.94
CA ILE A 49 -0.74 9.32 -1.09
C ILE A 49 -1.67 10.38 -1.64
N PHE A 50 -2.47 10.99 -0.79
CA PHE A 50 -3.37 12.08 -1.14
C PHE A 50 -2.95 13.36 -0.45
N PHE A 51 -3.15 14.48 -1.13
CA PHE A 51 -2.99 15.81 -0.56
C PHE A 51 -4.33 16.54 -0.54
N ASP A 52 -4.67 17.10 0.62
CA ASP A 52 -5.84 17.94 0.80
C ASP A 52 -5.43 19.29 1.39
N LYS A 53 -5.47 20.32 0.53
CA LYS A 53 -5.15 21.70 0.89
C LYS A 53 -6.11 22.30 1.93
N GLU A 54 -7.32 21.75 2.06
CA GLU A 54 -8.33 22.30 2.97
C GLU A 54 -8.30 21.65 4.36
N GLY A 55 -7.50 20.59 4.54
CA GLY A 55 -7.43 19.85 5.80
C GLY A 55 -8.70 19.07 6.13
N LYS A 56 -9.58 18.83 5.14
CA LYS A 56 -10.87 18.14 5.31
C LYS A 56 -10.79 16.62 5.13
N LYS A 57 -9.56 16.08 5.02
CA LYS A 57 -9.29 14.64 4.88
C LYS A 57 -9.95 14.03 3.63
N ARG A 58 -9.88 14.72 2.50
CA ARG A 58 -10.48 14.29 1.22
C ARG A 58 -9.44 13.77 0.24
N LYS A 59 -9.79 12.68 -0.48
CA LYS A 59 -8.96 12.10 -1.56
C LYS A 59 -9.03 12.93 -2.85
N ASN A 60 -8.68 14.22 -2.77
CA ASN A 60 -8.85 15.19 -3.86
C ASN A 60 -7.71 15.13 -4.89
N LYS A 61 -6.47 14.99 -4.43
CA LYS A 61 -5.27 14.97 -5.29
C LYS A 61 -4.38 13.81 -4.89
N GLU A 62 -4.23 12.83 -5.76
CA GLU A 62 -3.25 11.76 -5.59
C GLU A 62 -1.86 12.25 -5.98
N LEU A 63 -0.86 11.99 -5.14
CA LEU A 63 0.54 12.38 -5.31
C LEU A 63 1.39 11.25 -5.89
N ASN A 64 0.83 10.08 -6.19
CA ASN A 64 1.60 8.96 -6.72
C ASN A 64 1.58 8.92 -8.26
N SER A 65 1.25 10.06 -8.90
CA SER A 65 1.21 10.17 -10.36
C SER A 65 2.62 10.10 -10.97
N GLU A 66 2.66 9.89 -12.30
CA GLU A 66 3.88 10.10 -13.10
C GLU A 66 4.55 11.42 -12.66
N TYR A 67 5.89 11.42 -12.59
CA TYR A 67 6.76 12.49 -12.05
C TYR A 67 7.09 12.47 -10.54
N ILE A 68 6.41 11.68 -9.70
CA ILE A 68 6.75 11.55 -8.28
C ILE A 68 7.52 10.24 -8.04
N LYS A 69 8.74 10.36 -7.51
CA LYS A 69 9.64 9.21 -7.33
C LYS A 69 9.25 8.43 -6.08
N VAL A 70 8.96 7.14 -6.30
CA VAL A 70 8.75 6.14 -5.26
C VAL A 70 10.00 5.27 -5.15
N ASN A 71 10.47 5.05 -3.93
CA ASN A 71 11.49 4.04 -3.63
C ASN A 71 10.92 3.04 -2.61
N HIS A 72 11.19 1.76 -2.81
CA HIS A 72 10.87 0.71 -1.85
C HIS A 72 12.12 -0.13 -1.60
N GLN A 73 12.38 -0.42 -0.33
CA GLN A 73 13.49 -1.27 0.07
C GLN A 73 12.96 -2.32 1.04
N MET A 74 13.12 -3.59 0.66
CA MET A 74 12.86 -4.74 1.53
C MET A 74 14.16 -5.15 2.20
N SER A 75 14.11 -5.40 3.51
CA SER A 75 15.24 -5.87 4.31
C SER A 75 14.78 -6.86 5.36
N LEU A 76 15.71 -7.43 6.14
CA LEU A 76 15.38 -8.27 7.30
C LEU A 76 14.61 -7.49 8.38
N ASP A 77 14.82 -6.18 8.45
CA ASP A 77 14.12 -5.27 9.37
C ASP A 77 12.75 -4.81 8.85
N GLY A 78 12.28 -5.38 7.73
CA GLY A 78 10.98 -5.09 7.14
C GLY A 78 11.06 -4.23 5.88
N LEU A 79 9.91 -3.66 5.51
CA LEU A 79 9.73 -2.84 4.32
C LEU A 79 9.81 -1.36 4.67
N VAL A 80 10.59 -0.63 3.89
CA VAL A 80 10.61 0.84 3.89
C VAL A 80 10.13 1.34 2.54
N TYR A 81 9.09 2.19 2.53
CA TYR A 81 8.53 2.82 1.34
C TYR A 81 8.71 4.33 1.46
N THR A 82 9.39 4.95 0.50
CA THR A 82 9.66 6.40 0.49
C THR A 82 9.05 7.06 -0.74
N LEU A 83 8.19 8.06 -0.52
CA LEU A 83 7.71 8.97 -1.54
C LEU A 83 8.45 10.30 -1.43
N LYS A 84 8.99 10.80 -2.55
CA LYS A 84 9.61 12.13 -2.64
C LYS A 84 8.76 13.05 -3.50
N VAL A 85 8.14 14.05 -2.88
CA VAL A 85 7.19 14.98 -3.51
C VAL A 85 7.78 16.39 -3.57
N PRO A 86 7.91 17.00 -4.75
CA PRO A 86 8.27 18.42 -4.85
C PRO A 86 7.26 19.33 -4.13
N LEU A 87 7.75 20.26 -3.29
CA LEU A 87 6.90 21.18 -2.52
C LEU A 87 6.00 22.05 -3.41
N ILE A 88 6.44 22.36 -4.63
CA ILE A 88 5.64 23.11 -5.62
C ILE A 88 4.27 22.47 -5.91
N TYR A 89 4.13 21.15 -5.72
CA TYR A 89 2.85 20.47 -5.93
C TYR A 89 1.88 20.57 -4.75
N ILE A 90 2.36 20.98 -3.56
CA ILE A 90 1.61 20.97 -2.31
C ILE A 90 1.67 22.30 -1.54
N ALA A 91 2.32 23.32 -2.10
CA ALA A 91 2.33 24.66 -1.52
C ALA A 91 0.90 25.22 -1.46
N THR A 92 0.49 25.68 -0.28
CA THR A 92 -0.80 26.32 -0.03
C THR A 92 -0.61 27.51 0.91
N THR A 93 -1.35 28.59 0.68
CA THR A 93 -1.31 29.81 1.49
C THR A 93 -2.39 29.85 2.58
N GLN A 94 -3.24 28.83 2.65
CA GLN A 94 -4.38 28.78 3.58
C GLN A 94 -4.54 27.38 4.19
N ASN A 95 -4.99 27.35 5.45
CA ASN A 95 -5.27 26.18 6.29
C ASN A 95 -4.06 25.31 6.66
N LEU A 96 -4.28 24.38 7.61
CA LEU A 96 -3.39 23.26 7.92
C LEU A 96 -3.68 22.14 6.90
N PRO A 97 -2.90 22.00 5.81
CA PRO A 97 -3.15 20.96 4.83
C PRO A 97 -2.96 19.57 5.47
N THR A 98 -3.60 18.56 4.88
CA THR A 98 -3.47 17.18 5.35
C THR A 98 -2.97 16.27 4.24
N ILE A 99 -2.19 15.26 4.64
CA ILE A 99 -1.81 14.13 3.80
C ILE A 99 -2.59 12.89 4.19
N GLY A 100 -3.15 12.22 3.19
CA GLY A 100 -3.76 10.92 3.32
C GLY A 100 -2.80 9.82 2.85
N ILE A 101 -2.64 8.76 3.63
CA ILE A 101 -1.95 7.52 3.23
C ILE A 101 -3.03 6.46 3.08
N SER A 102 -3.13 5.86 1.89
CA SER A 102 -4.11 4.83 1.57
C SER A 102 -3.41 3.60 1.02
N ILE A 103 -3.68 2.44 1.61
CA ILE A 103 -3.23 1.14 1.10
C ILE A 103 -4.48 0.27 1.03
N ASN A 104 -4.84 -0.13 -0.18
CA ASN A 104 -6.03 -0.95 -0.36
C ASN A 104 -5.78 -2.37 0.17
N GLY A 105 -6.84 -3.00 0.66
CA GLY A 105 -6.86 -4.41 0.97
C GLY A 105 -6.69 -5.28 -0.27
N MET A 106 -6.23 -6.51 -0.07
CA MET A 106 -6.11 -7.50 -1.12
C MET A 106 -7.49 -8.06 -1.48
N GLN A 107 -7.82 -8.07 -2.76
CA GLN A 107 -8.98 -8.80 -3.23
C GLN A 107 -8.70 -10.30 -3.14
N SER A 108 -9.62 -11.06 -2.52
CA SER A 108 -9.54 -12.50 -2.58
C SER A 108 -9.56 -12.94 -4.03
N PRO A 109 -8.68 -13.88 -4.44
CA PRO A 109 -8.87 -14.54 -5.71
C PRO A 109 -10.25 -15.18 -5.68
N GLU A 110 -11.07 -14.90 -6.69
CA GLU A 110 -12.30 -15.67 -6.91
C GLU A 110 -11.88 -17.13 -6.93
N MET A 111 -12.28 -17.89 -5.90
CA MET A 111 -12.32 -19.34 -6.02
C MET A 111 -13.46 -19.61 -7.00
N GLY A 112 -13.14 -19.53 -8.29
CA GLY A 112 -14.06 -19.93 -9.35
C GLY A 112 -14.63 -21.27 -8.95
N ASN A 113 -15.96 -21.37 -8.92
CA ASN A 113 -16.70 -22.59 -8.64
C ASN A 113 -16.05 -23.73 -9.43
N ARG A 114 -15.15 -24.49 -8.79
CA ARG A 114 -14.65 -25.72 -9.37
C ARG A 114 -15.87 -26.61 -9.37
N PRO A 115 -16.42 -26.99 -10.54
CA PRO A 115 -17.51 -27.92 -10.56
C PRO A 115 -17.04 -29.16 -9.80
N THR A 116 -17.71 -29.49 -8.72
CA THR A 116 -17.57 -30.74 -7.97
C THR A 116 -18.14 -31.87 -8.83
N GLY A 117 -17.58 -32.06 -10.03
CA GLY A 117 -17.82 -33.19 -10.90
C GLY A 117 -16.77 -34.23 -10.59
N ARG A 118 -17.19 -35.42 -10.16
CA ARG A 118 -16.36 -36.62 -10.11
C ARG A 118 -15.51 -36.71 -11.40
N PRO A 119 -14.21 -37.02 -11.33
CA PRO A 119 -13.48 -37.37 -12.54
C PRO A 119 -14.18 -38.58 -13.19
N PRO A 120 -14.53 -38.54 -14.48
CA PRO A 120 -15.02 -39.72 -15.16
C PRO A 120 -13.85 -40.71 -15.26
N ASP A 121 -14.09 -41.92 -14.79
CA ASP A 121 -13.25 -43.05 -15.14
C ASP A 121 -13.15 -43.13 -16.66
N GLY A 122 -11.94 -43.01 -17.19
CA GLY A 122 -11.63 -43.53 -18.52
C GLY A 122 -10.98 -42.55 -19.49
N ARG A 123 -9.75 -42.93 -19.84
CA ARG A 123 -9.16 -42.90 -21.19
C ARG A 123 -9.10 -41.56 -21.90
N GLY A 124 -7.87 -41.03 -21.86
CA GLY A 124 -7.24 -40.43 -23.04
C GLY A 124 -7.60 -38.98 -23.26
N LEU A 125 -6.57 -38.12 -23.28
CA LEU A 125 -6.21 -37.35 -24.46
C LEU A 125 -5.02 -36.47 -24.11
N SER A 126 -3.91 -36.79 -24.76
CA SER A 126 -2.88 -35.86 -25.18
C SER A 126 -3.51 -34.57 -25.72
N GLY A 127 -3.33 -33.46 -25.01
CA GLY A 127 -3.91 -32.18 -25.41
C GLY A 127 -3.15 -31.03 -24.79
N ARG A 128 -2.15 -30.53 -25.53
CA ARG A 128 -1.49 -29.23 -25.32
C ARG A 128 -2.53 -28.15 -24.98
N GLY A 129 -2.45 -27.63 -23.77
CA GLY A 129 -3.24 -26.51 -23.31
C GLY A 129 -2.68 -25.99 -22.01
N ILE A 130 -1.44 -25.49 -22.03
CA ILE A 130 -0.97 -24.65 -20.93
C ILE A 130 -1.69 -23.32 -21.10
N GLU A 131 -2.94 -23.30 -20.61
CA GLU A 131 -3.70 -22.09 -20.38
C GLU A 131 -2.82 -21.14 -19.57
N LYS A 132 -2.58 -19.98 -20.15
CA LYS A 132 -2.03 -18.79 -19.50
C LYS A 132 -3.00 -18.35 -18.40
N GLY A 133 -3.03 -19.09 -17.30
CA GLY A 133 -3.65 -18.67 -16.05
C GLY A 133 -2.74 -17.66 -15.37
N MET A 134 -3.24 -16.44 -15.23
CA MET A 134 -2.60 -15.29 -14.60
C MET A 134 -1.79 -15.67 -13.36
N LYS A 135 -0.64 -15.02 -13.19
CA LYS A 135 0.18 -15.05 -11.97
C LYS A 135 -0.66 -14.59 -10.77
N GLY A 136 -1.45 -15.48 -10.19
CA GLY A 136 -2.07 -15.29 -8.89
C GLY A 136 -0.94 -15.16 -7.88
N PHE A 137 -0.89 -14.03 -7.19
CA PHE A 137 0.04 -13.83 -6.09
C PHE A 137 -0.31 -14.83 -5.00
N ALA A 138 0.41 -15.95 -4.98
CA ALA A 138 0.14 -17.04 -4.07
C ALA A 138 0.44 -16.59 -2.64
N LEU A 139 -0.59 -16.52 -1.79
CA LEU A 139 -0.38 -16.20 -0.37
C LEU A 139 0.59 -17.22 0.27
N PRO A 140 1.51 -16.77 1.15
CA PRO A 140 2.37 -17.65 1.94
C PRO A 140 1.56 -18.71 2.69
N LEU A 141 2.12 -19.92 2.84
CA LEU A 141 1.43 -21.05 3.49
C LEU A 141 0.91 -20.73 4.90
N GLU A 142 1.66 -19.93 5.66
CA GLU A 142 1.30 -19.50 7.02
C GLU A 142 0.01 -18.67 7.09
N ILE A 143 -0.37 -18.01 6.00
CA ILE A 143 -1.60 -17.22 5.89
C ILE A 143 -2.77 -18.11 5.43
N ARG A 144 -2.47 -19.21 4.72
CA ARG A 144 -3.50 -20.10 4.19
C ARG A 144 -4.16 -20.86 5.34
N GLY A 145 -5.41 -20.52 5.62
CA GLY A 145 -6.23 -21.15 6.66
C GLY A 145 -6.34 -20.34 7.95
N ASN A 146 -5.63 -19.22 8.07
CA ASN A 146 -5.84 -18.27 9.16
C ASN A 146 -6.82 -17.18 8.72
N ILE A 147 -8.10 -17.35 9.09
CA ILE A 147 -9.20 -16.47 8.68
C ILE A 147 -8.93 -15.02 9.11
N SER A 148 -8.43 -14.81 10.33
CA SER A 148 -8.15 -13.47 10.85
C SER A 148 -7.08 -12.74 10.02
N LEU A 149 -6.01 -13.43 9.60
CA LEU A 149 -5.00 -12.83 8.72
C LEU A 149 -5.54 -12.54 7.32
N ILE A 150 -6.51 -13.32 6.84
CA ILE A 150 -7.17 -13.07 5.54
C ILE A 150 -8.05 -11.82 5.62
N GLU A 151 -8.86 -11.70 6.67
CA GLU A 151 -9.67 -10.50 6.93
C GLU A 151 -8.77 -9.26 7.07
N GLU A 152 -7.65 -9.41 7.80
CA GLU A 152 -6.66 -8.36 7.91
C GLU A 152 -6.10 -7.98 6.54
N LEU A 153 -5.74 -8.94 5.68
CA LEU A 153 -5.28 -8.64 4.33
C LEU A 153 -6.32 -7.92 3.46
N GLN A 154 -7.61 -8.16 3.68
CA GLN A 154 -8.71 -7.55 2.93
C GLN A 154 -9.07 -6.14 3.41
N SER A 155 -8.66 -5.74 4.62
CA SER A 155 -8.98 -4.41 5.15
C SER A 155 -8.14 -3.29 4.49
N ASP A 156 -8.79 -2.17 4.22
CA ASP A 156 -8.09 -0.96 3.75
C ASP A 156 -7.40 -0.24 4.93
N ILE A 157 -6.21 0.30 4.69
CA ILE A 157 -5.52 1.20 5.61
C ILE A 157 -5.72 2.63 5.09
N ASN A 158 -6.24 3.53 5.94
CA ASN A 158 -6.44 4.94 5.62
C ASN A 158 -6.01 5.83 6.80
N ILE A 159 -4.89 6.55 6.66
CA ILE A 159 -4.33 7.42 7.70
C ILE A 159 -4.34 8.86 7.18
N TRP A 160 -4.70 9.83 8.04
CA TRP A 160 -4.67 11.26 7.72
C TRP A 160 -3.82 12.04 8.70
N VAL A 161 -2.86 12.79 8.19
CA VAL A 161 -1.86 13.54 8.95
C VAL A 161 -1.98 15.01 8.60
N ALA A 162 -2.14 15.88 9.61
CA ALA A 162 -2.03 17.33 9.42
C ALA A 162 -0.56 17.72 9.23
N LEU A 163 -0.29 18.62 8.30
CA LEU A 163 1.05 19.10 8.02
C LEU A 163 1.23 20.53 8.48
N ASP A 164 2.34 20.76 9.17
CA ASP A 164 2.86 22.09 9.42
C ASP A 164 3.94 22.41 8.37
N ILE A 165 3.54 23.10 7.30
CA ILE A 165 4.42 23.43 6.16
C ILE A 165 4.77 24.92 6.13
N GLN A 166 4.76 25.59 7.29
CA GLN A 166 5.20 26.98 7.41
C GLN A 166 6.69 27.15 7.07
#